data_AF-A0AAV2PZS8-F1
#
_entry.id   AF-A0AAV2PZS8-F1
#
_cell.length_a   1.000
_cell.length_b   1.000
_cell.length_c   1.000
_cell.angle_alpha   90.00
_cell.angle_beta   90.00
_cell.angle_gamma   90.00
#
_symmetry.space_group_name_H-M   'P 1'
#
loop_
_entity.id
_entity.type
_entity.pdbx_description
1 polymer ?
#
loop_
_entity_poly.entity_id
_entity_poly.type
_entity_poly.pdbx_seq_one_letter_code
_entity_poly.pdbx_strand_id
1 'polypeptide(L)'
;QLLQHFEHLVSPVASGVVSIMEDFGNTAVLSELVREIAKIDHRDMAKDSSGMRNYSQFLVEVSERSPQVIMPSLSLLINFLDEEFYGLRNCVLAILGSIVLRVLNGEQLDQKNKDLRDQCLDLLEEHL
;
A
#
# COMPACT_ATOMS: atom_id res chain seq x y z
N GLN A 1 16.09 -0.46 3.49
CA GLN A 1 17.40 0.22 3.65
C GLN A 1 17.24 1.73 3.81
N LEU A 2 17.05 2.56 2.76
CA LEU A 2 16.96 4.03 2.96
C LEU A 2 15.72 4.45 3.76
N LEU A 3 14.51 4.03 3.32
CA LEU A 3 13.26 4.32 4.04
C LEU A 3 13.27 3.75 5.47
N GLN A 4 13.99 2.66 5.71
CA GLN A 4 14.11 2.06 7.03
C GLN A 4 14.80 2.98 8.05
N HIS A 5 15.71 3.84 7.60
CA HIS A 5 16.54 4.65 8.50
C HIS A 5 16.21 6.15 8.48
N PHE A 6 15.55 6.64 7.43
CA PHE A 6 15.39 8.08 7.19
C PHE A 6 13.93 8.43 6.90
N GLU A 7 13.21 8.88 7.93
CA GLU A 7 11.80 9.32 7.83
C GLU A 7 11.60 10.43 6.80
N HIS A 8 12.53 11.40 6.74
CA HIS A 8 12.47 12.51 5.79
C HIS A 8 12.54 12.08 4.32
N LEU A 9 12.92 10.82 4.02
CA LEU A 9 12.93 10.29 2.68
C LEU A 9 11.58 9.71 2.23
N VAL A 10 10.62 9.52 3.14
CA VAL A 10 9.32 8.93 2.81
C VAL A 10 8.62 9.68 1.67
N SER A 11 8.39 10.99 1.87
CA SER A 11 7.69 11.82 0.88
C SER A 11 8.43 12.00 -0.46
N PRO A 12 9.75 12.31 -0.50
CA PRO A 12 10.44 12.43 -1.78
C PRO A 12 10.55 11.08 -2.52
N VAL A 13 10.70 9.96 -1.81
CA VAL A 13 10.71 8.63 -2.45
C VAL A 13 9.33 8.26 -2.97
N ALA A 14 8.25 8.54 -2.22
CA ALA A 14 6.87 8.35 -2.69
C ALA A 14 6.61 9.16 -3.98
N SER A 15 6.99 10.45 -3.97
CA SER A 15 6.86 11.33 -5.13
C SER A 15 7.65 10.82 -6.34
N GLY A 16 8.90 10.39 -6.11
CA GLY A 16 9.75 9.85 -7.17
C GLY A 16 9.21 8.56 -7.78
N VAL A 17 8.70 7.63 -6.95
CA VAL A 17 8.08 6.39 -7.42
C VAL A 17 6.84 6.68 -8.25
N VAL A 18 5.95 7.58 -7.78
CA VAL A 18 4.76 7.99 -8.54
C VAL A 18 5.17 8.58 -9.89
N SER A 19 6.16 9.48 -9.91
CA SER A 19 6.66 10.08 -11.18
C SER A 19 7.22 9.02 -12.12
N ILE A 20 7.98 8.02 -11.62
CA ILE A 20 8.48 6.91 -12.45
C ILE A 20 7.33 6.11 -13.08
N MET A 21 6.26 5.89 -12.33
CA MET A 21 5.12 5.09 -12.81
C MET A 21 4.24 5.86 -13.79
N GLU A 22 3.97 7.13 -13.51
CA GLU A 22 3.08 7.98 -14.31
C GLU A 22 3.80 8.52 -15.56
N ASP A 23 5.03 9.03 -15.42
CA ASP A 23 5.75 9.67 -16.52
C ASP A 23 6.48 8.66 -17.43
N PHE A 24 6.89 7.51 -16.87
CA PHE A 24 7.67 6.50 -17.60
C PHE A 24 6.97 5.14 -17.74
N GLY A 25 5.75 5.00 -17.23
CA GLY A 25 4.93 3.79 -17.38
C GLY A 25 5.46 2.54 -16.67
N ASN A 26 6.49 2.68 -15.82
CA ASN A 26 7.12 1.54 -15.18
C ASN A 26 6.48 1.21 -13.83
N THR A 27 5.38 0.46 -13.86
CA THR A 27 4.66 0.06 -12.65
C THR A 27 5.35 -1.05 -11.85
N ALA A 28 6.35 -1.73 -12.42
CA ALA A 28 7.04 -2.84 -11.78
C ALA A 28 7.87 -2.40 -10.56
N VAL A 29 8.32 -1.14 -10.53
CA VAL A 29 9.11 -0.59 -9.42
C VAL A 29 8.37 -0.69 -8.10
N LEU A 30 7.10 -0.29 -8.05
CA LEU A 30 6.30 -0.37 -6.83
C LEU A 30 6.06 -1.81 -6.42
N SER A 31 5.73 -2.70 -7.37
CA SER A 31 5.51 -4.12 -7.06
C SER A 31 6.75 -4.78 -6.47
N GLU A 32 7.95 -4.44 -6.96
CA GLU A 32 9.19 -4.96 -6.39
C GLU A 32 9.48 -4.36 -5.01
N LEU A 33 9.23 -3.07 -4.80
CA LEU A 33 9.34 -2.45 -3.48
C LEU A 33 8.40 -3.09 -2.45
N VAL A 34 7.15 -3.36 -2.82
CA VAL A 34 6.17 -4.04 -1.95
C VAL A 34 6.65 -5.46 -1.63
N ARG A 35 7.19 -6.20 -2.60
CA ARG A 35 7.79 -7.53 -2.35
C ARG A 35 8.98 -7.48 -1.40
N GLU A 36 9.85 -6.48 -1.54
CA GLU A 36 10.98 -6.32 -0.63
C GLU A 36 10.51 -6.00 0.79
N ILE A 37 9.46 -5.18 0.95
CA ILE A 37 8.83 -4.94 2.25
C ILE A 37 8.25 -6.23 2.83
N ALA A 38 7.58 -7.04 2.01
CA ALA A 38 6.98 -8.31 2.43
C ALA A 38 7.99 -9.39 2.84
N LYS A 39 9.27 -9.24 2.47
CA LYS A 39 10.37 -10.16 2.86
C LYS A 39 11.00 -9.80 4.20
N ILE A 40 10.69 -8.65 4.77
CA ILE A 40 11.25 -8.21 6.05
C ILE A 40 10.62 -9.07 7.16
N ASP A 41 11.43 -9.66 8.04
CA ASP A 41 10.87 -10.33 9.22
C ASP A 41 10.32 -9.26 10.17
N HIS A 42 8.99 -9.10 10.14
CA HIS A 42 8.28 -8.07 10.89
C HIS A 42 8.38 -8.28 12.42
N ARG A 43 8.73 -9.50 12.88
CA ARG A 43 8.89 -9.83 14.30
C ARG A 43 10.15 -9.23 14.91
N ASP A 44 11.22 -9.12 14.12
CA ASP A 44 12.48 -8.50 14.56
C ASP A 44 12.36 -6.96 14.67
N MET A 45 11.42 -6.38 13.93
CA MET A 45 11.16 -4.92 13.93
C MET A 45 10.25 -4.45 15.07
N ALA A 46 9.74 -5.36 15.92
CA ALA A 46 8.94 -5.00 17.09
C ALA A 46 9.73 -4.17 18.13
N LYS A 47 11.07 -4.25 18.12
CA LYS A 47 11.95 -3.49 19.03
C LYS A 47 12.32 -2.10 18.50
N ASP A 48 12.37 -1.92 17.19
CA ASP A 48 12.59 -0.63 16.51
C ASP A 48 11.62 -0.49 15.33
N SER A 49 10.41 0.01 15.65
CA SER A 49 9.30 0.15 14.71
C SER A 49 9.42 1.34 13.75
N SER A 50 10.49 2.12 13.85
CA SER A 50 10.69 3.34 13.03
C SER A 50 10.72 3.01 11.53
N GLY A 51 11.48 1.99 11.14
CA GLY A 51 11.54 1.57 9.74
C GLY A 51 10.21 1.06 9.21
N MET A 52 9.45 0.31 10.02
CA MET A 52 8.13 -0.19 9.64
C MET A 52 7.14 0.95 9.44
N ARG A 53 7.17 1.94 10.34
CA ARG A 53 6.34 3.14 10.24
C ARG A 53 6.64 3.91 8.95
N ASN A 54 7.91 4.07 8.60
CA ASN A 54 8.31 4.75 7.37
C ASN A 54 7.82 4.00 6.13
N TYR A 55 7.88 2.67 6.12
CA TYR A 55 7.34 1.85 5.03
C TYR A 55 5.81 2.00 4.91
N SER A 56 5.09 1.89 6.03
CA SER A 56 3.65 2.13 6.08
C SER A 56 3.29 3.51 5.52
N GLN A 57 3.97 4.56 5.98
CA GLN A 57 3.71 5.93 5.54
C GLN A 57 4.02 6.12 4.05
N PHE A 58 5.11 5.53 3.56
CA PHE A 58 5.44 5.54 2.13
C PHE A 58 4.34 4.89 1.29
N LEU A 59 3.86 3.70 1.67
CA LEU A 59 2.81 2.99 0.92
C LEU A 59 1.48 3.75 0.94
N VAL A 60 1.09 4.34 2.09
CA VAL A 60 -0.08 5.20 2.18
C VAL A 60 0.07 6.42 1.27
N GLU A 61 1.21 7.12 1.32
CA GLU A 61 1.44 8.32 0.51
C GLU A 61 1.43 8.03 -1.00
N VAL A 62 1.98 6.90 -1.44
CA VAL A 62 1.86 6.45 -2.84
C VAL A 62 0.40 6.21 -3.22
N SER A 63 -0.38 5.57 -2.34
CA SER A 63 -1.81 5.29 -2.58
C SER A 63 -2.69 6.54 -2.57
N GLU A 64 -2.33 7.56 -1.79
CA GLU A 64 -3.03 8.85 -1.77
C GLU A 64 -2.70 9.68 -3.00
N ARG A 65 -1.48 9.57 -3.54
CA ARG A 65 -1.11 10.28 -4.76
C ARG A 65 -1.72 9.61 -5.97
N SER A 66 -1.58 8.30 -6.07
CA SER A 66 -1.94 7.53 -7.26
C SER A 66 -2.44 6.12 -6.89
N PRO A 67 -3.71 5.97 -6.46
CA PRO A 67 -4.25 4.67 -6.04
C PRO A 67 -4.29 3.63 -7.16
N GLN A 68 -4.43 4.06 -8.41
CA GLN A 68 -4.45 3.17 -9.58
C GLN A 68 -3.15 2.38 -9.75
N VAL A 69 -2.02 2.93 -9.32
CA VAL A 69 -0.73 2.27 -9.46
C VAL A 69 -0.48 1.20 -8.39
N ILE A 70 -1.25 1.23 -7.30
CA ILE A 70 -1.19 0.24 -6.22
C ILE A 70 -1.94 -1.04 -6.61
N MET A 71 -2.97 -0.95 -7.45
CA MET A 71 -3.85 -2.06 -7.85
C MET A 71 -3.11 -3.36 -8.21
N PRO A 72 -2.00 -3.36 -8.99
CA PRO A 72 -1.28 -4.59 -9.33
C PRO A 72 -0.62 -5.29 -8.12
N SER A 73 -0.36 -4.56 -7.05
CA SER A 73 0.27 -5.07 -5.82
C SER A 73 -0.73 -5.31 -4.69
N LEU A 74 -2.01 -5.06 -4.94
CA LEU A 74 -3.05 -5.09 -3.91
C LEU A 74 -3.18 -6.45 -3.23
N SER A 75 -3.14 -7.55 -3.99
CA SER A 75 -3.22 -8.90 -3.43
C SER A 75 -2.06 -9.21 -2.47
N LEU A 76 -0.87 -8.65 -2.70
CA LEU A 76 0.26 -8.81 -1.80
C LEU A 76 0.11 -7.93 -0.55
N LEU A 77 -0.38 -6.71 -0.72
CA LEU A 77 -0.63 -5.78 0.39
C LEU A 77 -1.71 -6.30 1.36
N ILE A 78 -2.75 -6.97 0.85
CA ILE A 78 -3.81 -7.57 1.68
C ILE A 78 -3.23 -8.58 2.68
N ASN A 79 -2.17 -9.30 2.34
CA ASN A 79 -1.51 -10.24 3.27
C ASN A 79 -0.93 -9.53 4.51
N PHE A 80 -0.70 -8.22 4.46
CA PHE A 80 -0.23 -7.46 5.62
C PHE A 80 -1.34 -7.18 6.65
N LEU A 81 -2.61 -7.51 6.36
CA LEU A 81 -3.69 -7.46 7.35
C LEU A 81 -3.51 -8.53 8.45
N ASP A 82 -2.86 -9.64 8.15
CA ASP A 82 -2.60 -10.73 9.10
C ASP A 82 -1.34 -10.48 9.96
N GLU A 83 -0.59 -9.40 9.70
CA GLU A 83 0.67 -9.10 10.40
C GLU A 83 0.44 -8.56 11.82
N GLU A 84 1.33 -8.91 12.76
CA GLU A 84 1.23 -8.50 14.17
C GLU A 84 1.32 -6.98 14.36
N PHE A 85 2.12 -6.30 13.52
CA PHE A 85 2.32 -4.87 13.61
C PHE A 85 1.09 -4.09 13.11
N TYR A 86 0.36 -3.48 14.05
CA TYR A 86 -0.87 -2.74 13.77
C TYR A 86 -0.70 -1.61 12.75
N GLY A 87 0.50 -1.01 12.64
CA GLY A 87 0.76 0.04 11.67
C GLY A 87 0.80 -0.44 10.22
N LEU A 88 1.09 -1.72 9.98
CA LEU A 88 0.97 -2.34 8.66
C LEU A 88 -0.50 -2.61 8.34
N ARG A 89 -1.25 -3.18 9.29
CA ARG A 89 -2.70 -3.37 9.13
C ARG A 89 -3.42 -2.06 8.79
N ASN A 90 -3.17 -1.01 9.57
CA ASN A 90 -3.74 0.32 9.33
C ASN A 90 -3.31 0.92 7.97
N CYS A 91 -2.07 0.66 7.54
CA CYS A 91 -1.59 1.08 6.23
C CYS A 91 -2.42 0.42 5.12
N VAL A 92 -2.66 -0.88 5.20
CA VAL A 92 -3.48 -1.58 4.21
C VAL A 92 -4.91 -1.06 4.22
N LEU A 93 -5.53 -0.89 5.38
CA LEU A 93 -6.90 -0.36 5.48
C LEU A 93 -7.00 1.04 4.84
N ALA A 94 -6.02 1.92 5.05
CA ALA A 94 -5.98 3.22 4.40
C ALA A 94 -5.88 3.11 2.87
N ILE A 95 -5.06 2.18 2.37
CA ILE A 95 -4.92 1.89 0.94
C ILE A 95 -6.23 1.36 0.35
N LEU A 96 -6.89 0.40 1.02
CA LEU A 96 -8.19 -0.15 0.61
C LEU A 96 -9.24 0.97 0.52
N GLY A 97 -9.30 1.83 1.53
CA GLY A 97 -10.18 3.00 1.53
C GLY A 97 -9.91 3.93 0.35
N SER A 98 -8.63 4.26 0.08
CA SER A 98 -8.24 5.08 -1.07
C SER A 98 -8.68 4.45 -2.40
N ILE A 99 -8.47 3.15 -2.57
CA ILE A 99 -8.85 2.40 -3.79
C ILE A 99 -10.37 2.42 -3.98
N VAL A 100 -11.14 2.10 -2.94
CA VAL A 100 -12.61 2.11 -3.02
C VAL A 100 -13.13 3.51 -3.37
N LEU A 101 -12.64 4.54 -2.66
CA LEU A 101 -13.10 5.91 -2.83
C LEU A 101 -12.71 6.54 -4.15
N ARG A 102 -11.58 6.14 -4.77
CA ARG A 102 -10.99 6.86 -5.91
C ARG A 102 -10.89 6.06 -7.20
N VAL A 103 -10.86 4.73 -7.11
CA VAL A 103 -10.70 3.83 -8.27
C VAL A 103 -11.98 3.00 -8.49
N LEU A 104 -12.55 2.45 -7.42
CA LEU A 104 -13.69 1.53 -7.48
C LEU A 104 -15.02 2.20 -7.09
N ASN A 105 -15.14 3.52 -7.27
CA ASN A 105 -16.34 4.28 -6.91
C ASN A 105 -17.42 4.35 -8.00
N GLY A 106 -17.13 3.85 -9.21
CA GLY A 106 -18.01 4.01 -10.37
C GLY A 106 -19.19 3.04 -10.41
N GLU A 107 -20.32 3.48 -10.97
CA GLU A 107 -21.49 2.61 -11.23
C GLU A 107 -21.26 1.67 -12.42
N GLN A 108 -20.39 2.07 -13.35
CA GLN A 108 -20.11 1.35 -14.61
C GLN A 108 -18.88 0.42 -14.52
N LEU A 109 -18.53 -0.05 -13.33
CA LEU A 109 -17.45 -1.02 -13.16
C LEU A 109 -17.80 -2.34 -13.88
N ASP A 110 -16.79 -2.97 -14.49
CA ASP A 110 -16.90 -4.36 -14.93
C ASP A 110 -17.09 -5.30 -13.72
N GLN A 111 -17.51 -6.54 -13.98
CA GLN A 111 -17.80 -7.49 -12.90
C GLN A 111 -16.58 -7.72 -12.00
N LYS A 112 -15.38 -7.82 -12.59
CA LYS A 112 -14.14 -8.04 -11.86
C LYS A 112 -13.86 -6.92 -10.84
N ASN A 113 -14.04 -5.66 -11.25
CA ASN A 113 -13.82 -4.52 -10.37
C ASN A 113 -14.93 -4.35 -9.33
N LYS A 114 -16.15 -4.83 -9.60
CA LYS A 114 -17.22 -4.94 -8.59
C LYS A 114 -16.84 -5.97 -7.52
N ASP A 115 -16.43 -7.16 -7.94
CA ASP A 115 -16.01 -8.22 -7.01
C ASP A 115 -14.83 -7.74 -6.14
N LEU A 116 -13.86 -7.03 -6.75
CA LEU A 116 -12.74 -6.46 -6.01
C LEU A 116 -13.17 -5.37 -5.03
N ARG A 117 -14.12 -4.51 -5.41
CA ARG A 117 -14.66 -3.48 -4.52
C ARG A 117 -15.34 -4.11 -3.31
N ASP A 118 -16.16 -5.12 -3.56
CA ASP A 118 -16.91 -5.82 -2.52
C ASP A 118 -15.93 -6.53 -1.58
N GLN A 119 -14.87 -7.19 -2.10
CA GLN A 119 -13.77 -7.72 -1.28
C GLN A 119 -13.08 -6.65 -0.43
N CYS A 120 -12.78 -5.47 -1.00
CA CYS A 120 -12.15 -4.38 -0.24
C CYS A 120 -13.06 -3.89 0.89
N LEU A 121 -14.37 -3.79 0.64
CA LEU A 121 -15.37 -3.37 1.62
C LEU A 121 -15.53 -4.40 2.73
N ASP A 122 -15.60 -5.69 2.40
CA ASP A 122 -15.66 -6.79 3.38
C ASP A 122 -14.45 -6.76 4.32
N LEU A 123 -13.23 -6.59 3.76
CA LEU A 123 -12.01 -6.47 4.56
C LEU A 123 -12.01 -5.23 5.45
N LEU A 124 -12.51 -4.10 4.97
CA LEU A 124 -12.66 -2.88 5.77
C LEU A 124 -13.67 -3.08 6.90
N GLU A 125 -14.80 -3.75 6.64
CA GLU A 125 -15.85 -4.03 7.63
C GLU A 125 -15.37 -4.99 8.73
N GLU A 126 -14.61 -6.04 8.38
CA GLU A 126 -14.04 -7.00 9.33
C GLU A 126 -13.10 -6.34 10.36
N HIS A 127 -12.52 -5.18 10.01
CA HIS A 127 -11.53 -4.47 10.83
C HIS A 127 -12.07 -3.22 11.55
N LEU A 128 -13.39 -3.01 11.57
CA LEU A 128 -14.09 -1.98 12.36
C LEU A 128 -14.25 -2.40 13.84
#